data_AF-A0A523BNE4-F1
#
_entry.id   AF-A0A523BNE4-F1
#
_cell.length_a   1.000
_cell.length_b   1.000
_cell.length_c   1.000
_cell.angle_alpha   90.00
_cell.angle_beta   90.00
_cell.angle_gamma   90.00
#
_symmetry.space_group_name_H-M   'P 1'
#
loop_
_entity.id
_entity.type
_entity.pdbx_description
1 polymer ?
#
loop_
_entity_poly.entity_id
_entity_poly.type
_entity_poly.pdbx_seq_one_letter_code
_entity_poly.pdbx_strand_id
1 'polypeptide(L)'
;MRRLWMLSLMVAFALLLAVAACSQKEAPSTPQEQRDIRQEQAKPGEEKPPEPKTTQLVEDQAPQGCPSCHKKTDDKDYRLSSEVKKITNHPSVPEDATVKDCISCHGDQSARPFKKVLHRVHLVEGQNYTDRYDKNCINCHRVGNDGTVTVKGLNTQGT
;
A
#
# COMPACT_ATOMS: atom_id res chain seq x y z
N MET A 1 42.16 -17.30 -46.25
CA MET A 1 42.51 -18.09 -45.04
C MET A 1 42.92 -17.29 -43.80
N ARG A 2 43.25 -15.98 -43.88
CA ARG A 2 43.60 -15.16 -42.69
C ARG A 2 42.42 -14.53 -41.94
N ARG A 3 41.24 -14.40 -42.57
CA ARG A 3 40.04 -13.78 -41.95
C ARG A 3 39.20 -14.74 -41.09
N LEU A 4 39.36 -16.06 -41.26
CA LEU A 4 38.68 -17.05 -40.44
C LEU A 4 39.41 -17.32 -39.11
N TRP A 5 40.71 -17.01 -39.04
CA TRP A 5 41.52 -17.20 -37.83
C TRP A 5 41.31 -16.11 -36.77
N MET A 6 40.97 -14.88 -37.18
CA MET A 6 40.69 -13.78 -36.24
C MET A 6 39.31 -13.88 -35.57
N LEU A 7 38.35 -14.57 -36.18
CA LEU A 7 37.01 -14.79 -35.60
C LEU A 7 37.01 -15.86 -34.50
N SER A 8 37.90 -16.87 -34.56
CA SER A 8 38.06 -17.84 -33.47
C SER A 8 38.76 -17.27 -32.23
N LEU A 9 39.60 -16.24 -32.37
CA LEU A 9 40.31 -15.66 -31.22
C LEU A 9 39.40 -14.74 -30.37
N MET A 10 38.41 -14.10 -30.99
CA MET A 10 37.48 -13.19 -30.28
C MET A 10 36.33 -13.92 -29.56
N VAL A 11 35.93 -15.12 -30.01
CA VAL A 11 34.96 -15.96 -29.29
C VAL A 11 35.59 -16.62 -28.05
N ALA A 12 36.89 -16.94 -28.09
CA ALA A 12 37.60 -17.50 -26.95
C ALA A 12 37.80 -16.50 -25.79
N PHE A 13 37.96 -15.20 -26.08
CA PHE A 13 38.16 -14.19 -25.03
C PHE A 13 36.85 -13.73 -24.36
N ALA A 14 35.71 -13.83 -25.06
CA ALA A 14 34.40 -13.50 -24.48
C ALA A 14 33.82 -14.62 -23.58
N LEU A 15 34.30 -15.85 -23.70
CA LEU A 15 33.91 -16.98 -22.83
C LEU A 15 34.75 -17.09 -21.55
N LEU A 16 35.83 -16.31 -21.41
CA LEU A 16 36.71 -16.30 -20.22
C LEU A 16 36.31 -15.27 -19.14
N LEU A 17 35.24 -14.48 -19.34
CA LEU A 17 34.74 -13.50 -18.36
C LEU A 17 33.46 -13.93 -17.63
N ALA A 18 33.02 -15.18 -17.78
CA ALA A 18 31.78 -15.69 -17.17
C ALA A 18 31.97 -16.64 -15.98
N VAL A 19 33.15 -16.67 -15.33
CA VAL A 19 33.44 -17.57 -14.18
C VAL A 19 34.13 -16.84 -13.02
N ALA A 20 33.68 -15.63 -12.70
CA ALA A 20 34.12 -14.88 -11.53
C ALA A 20 32.93 -14.33 -10.73
N ALA A 21 32.04 -15.22 -10.29
CA ALA A 21 31.12 -14.96 -9.18
C ALA A 21 30.63 -16.32 -8.65
N CYS A 22 30.72 -16.51 -7.33
CA CYS A 22 30.30 -17.69 -6.57
C CYS A 22 31.29 -18.89 -6.58
N SER A 23 32.45 -18.69 -5.94
CA SER A 23 33.21 -19.79 -5.35
C SER A 23 33.68 -19.40 -3.95
N GLN A 24 32.79 -19.49 -2.97
CA GLN A 24 33.16 -19.70 -1.58
C GLN A 24 32.56 -21.03 -1.14
N LYS A 25 33.44 -22.02 -1.11
CA LYS A 25 33.23 -23.34 -0.55
C LYS A 25 33.41 -23.22 0.96
N GLU A 26 32.31 -23.03 1.69
CA GLU A 26 32.33 -23.13 3.15
C GLU A 26 32.23 -24.61 3.54
N ALA A 27 33.27 -25.08 4.23
CA ALA A 27 33.27 -26.31 5.00
C ALA A 27 33.01 -25.95 6.48
N PRO A 28 32.61 -26.92 7.32
CA PRO A 28 31.60 -26.71 8.36
C PRO A 28 32.20 -26.18 9.66
N SER A 29 31.69 -25.06 10.16
CA SER A 29 31.95 -24.60 11.53
C SER A 29 30.96 -25.26 12.49
N THR A 30 31.46 -26.21 13.27
CA THR A 30 30.80 -26.75 14.47
C THR A 30 30.73 -25.64 15.55
N PRO A 31 29.74 -25.66 16.46
CA PRO A 31 29.30 -24.47 17.19
C PRO A 31 29.97 -24.32 18.56
N GLN A 32 30.83 -23.31 18.75
CA GLN A 32 31.24 -22.83 20.08
C GLN A 32 32.12 -21.55 20.03
N GLU A 33 31.60 -20.39 19.61
CA GLU A 33 32.31 -19.13 19.92
C GLU A 33 31.39 -17.89 19.86
N GLN A 34 30.30 -17.89 20.64
CA GLN A 34 29.53 -16.66 20.86
C GLN A 34 28.98 -16.59 22.27
N ARG A 35 29.87 -16.66 23.26
CA ARG A 35 29.66 -16.17 24.62
C ARG A 35 31.01 -15.78 25.21
N ASP A 36 31.36 -14.51 25.07
CA ASP A 36 32.13 -13.71 26.03
C ASP A 36 32.84 -12.56 25.31
N ILE A 37 32.09 -11.48 25.04
CA ILE A 37 32.64 -10.13 25.19
C ILE A 37 31.52 -9.30 25.83
N ARG A 38 31.47 -9.37 27.16
CA ARG A 38 30.69 -8.50 28.03
C ARG A 38 31.66 -7.44 28.58
N GLN A 39 31.25 -6.17 28.49
CA GLN A 39 31.75 -4.99 29.21
C GLN A 39 33.14 -4.49 28.75
N GLU A 40 33.45 -3.20 28.62
CA GLU A 40 32.96 -1.95 29.21
C GLU A 40 33.51 -0.82 28.33
N GLN A 41 32.71 0.21 27.99
CA GLN A 41 33.17 1.61 27.87
C GLN A 41 31.99 2.53 27.55
N ALA A 42 31.38 3.08 28.61
CA ALA A 42 30.49 4.23 28.49
C ALA A 42 31.34 5.50 28.33
N LYS A 43 31.18 6.21 27.21
CA LYS A 43 31.64 7.60 27.07
C LYS A 43 30.48 8.53 27.46
N PRO A 44 30.71 9.53 28.33
CA PRO A 44 29.72 10.58 28.60
C PRO A 44 29.72 11.59 27.44
N GLY A 45 28.56 11.89 26.87
CA GLY A 45 28.39 13.05 25.98
C GLY A 45 27.84 12.79 24.58
N GLU A 46 27.26 11.62 24.30
CA GLU A 46 26.49 11.44 23.06
C GLU A 46 25.04 11.81 23.32
N GLU A 47 24.62 12.93 22.76
CA GLU A 47 23.23 13.37 22.74
C GLU A 47 22.40 12.24 22.12
N LYS A 48 21.44 11.73 22.91
CA LYS A 48 20.52 10.68 22.50
C LYS A 48 19.93 11.07 21.12
N PRO A 49 20.08 10.25 20.08
CA PRO A 49 19.36 10.45 18.82
C PRO A 49 17.88 10.64 19.19
N PRO A 50 17.18 11.66 18.67
CA PRO A 50 15.80 11.89 19.04
C PRO A 50 15.06 10.58 18.84
N GLU A 51 14.46 10.08 19.94
CA GLU A 51 13.64 8.88 19.87
C GLU A 51 12.68 9.08 18.69
N PRO A 52 12.51 8.06 17.81
CA PRO A 52 11.44 8.14 16.84
C PRO A 52 10.20 8.45 17.64
N LYS A 53 9.54 9.56 17.34
CA LYS A 53 8.30 9.97 18.01
C LYS A 53 7.30 8.86 17.77
N THR A 54 7.28 7.88 18.65
CA THR A 54 6.30 6.82 18.66
C THR A 54 4.97 7.53 18.77
N THR A 55 4.06 7.22 17.84
CA THR A 55 2.63 7.56 17.89
C THR A 55 2.27 9.04 17.77
N GLN A 56 2.30 9.58 16.54
CA GLN A 56 1.03 10.10 16.04
C GLN A 56 0.18 8.86 15.75
N LEU A 57 -0.69 8.50 16.69
CA LEU A 57 -1.76 7.55 16.39
C LEU A 57 -2.53 8.15 15.22
N VAL A 58 -2.50 7.48 14.06
CA VAL A 58 -3.28 7.94 12.92
C VAL A 58 -4.74 7.71 13.29
N GLU A 59 -5.43 8.79 13.64
CA GLU A 59 -6.79 8.75 14.17
C GLU A 59 -7.78 8.29 13.10
N ASP A 60 -8.77 7.50 13.52
CA ASP A 60 -9.89 7.11 12.66
C ASP A 60 -10.92 8.24 12.60
N GLN A 61 -10.83 9.06 11.57
CA GLN A 61 -11.73 10.18 11.35
C GLN A 61 -13.03 9.77 10.66
N ALA A 62 -13.18 8.49 10.30
CA ALA A 62 -14.37 7.96 9.63
C ALA A 62 -14.76 6.59 10.20
N PRO A 63 -15.22 6.53 11.47
CA PRO A 63 -15.51 5.27 12.17
C PRO A 63 -16.63 4.46 11.50
N GLN A 64 -17.55 5.12 10.80
CA GLN A 64 -18.66 4.50 10.06
C GLN A 64 -18.32 4.24 8.58
N GLY A 65 -17.12 4.60 8.12
CA GLY A 65 -16.74 4.53 6.71
C GLY A 65 -17.40 5.64 5.90
N CYS A 66 -17.87 5.30 4.68
CA CYS A 66 -18.37 6.25 3.69
C CYS A 66 -19.37 7.30 4.24
N PRO A 67 -20.39 6.93 5.05
CA PRO A 67 -21.37 7.89 5.58
C PRO A 67 -20.78 8.95 6.53
N SER A 68 -19.59 8.72 7.08
CA SER A 68 -18.92 9.69 7.96
C SER A 68 -18.66 11.02 7.22
N CYS A 69 -18.35 10.93 5.92
CA CYS A 69 -18.09 12.07 5.04
C CYS A 69 -19.19 12.28 4.00
N HIS A 70 -19.75 11.21 3.42
CA HIS A 70 -20.77 11.29 2.37
C HIS A 70 -22.17 11.39 2.94
N LYS A 71 -22.49 12.57 3.45
CA LYS A 71 -23.78 12.89 4.06
C LYS A 71 -24.32 14.23 3.56
N LYS A 72 -25.61 14.44 3.77
CA LYS A 72 -26.20 15.75 3.58
C LYS A 72 -25.86 16.65 4.77
N THR A 73 -25.51 17.89 4.48
CA THR A 73 -25.34 19.00 5.42
C THR A 73 -26.36 20.09 5.06
N ASP A 74 -26.50 21.12 5.89
CA ASP A 74 -27.48 22.19 5.66
C ASP A 74 -27.25 22.90 4.32
N ASP A 75 -25.99 23.10 3.94
CA ASP A 75 -25.63 23.86 2.74
C ASP A 75 -25.33 22.98 1.51
N LYS A 76 -24.95 21.71 1.73
CA LYS A 76 -24.43 20.84 0.67
C LYS A 76 -24.81 19.39 0.85
N ASP A 77 -25.13 18.74 -0.26
CA ASP A 77 -25.43 17.31 -0.30
C ASP A 77 -24.24 16.52 -0.85
N TYR A 78 -23.48 15.90 0.05
CA TYR A 78 -22.33 15.05 -0.27
C TYR A 78 -22.69 13.56 -0.32
N ARG A 79 -23.98 13.20 -0.31
CA ARG A 79 -24.41 11.80 -0.50
C ARG A 79 -23.80 11.26 -1.80
N LEU A 80 -23.41 9.99 -1.80
CA LEU A 80 -22.80 9.34 -2.97
C LEU A 80 -23.67 9.47 -4.22
N SER A 81 -24.98 9.27 -4.08
CA SER A 81 -25.98 9.45 -5.14
C SER A 81 -26.00 10.87 -5.71
N SER A 82 -25.74 11.89 -4.91
CA SER A 82 -25.66 13.30 -5.34
C SER A 82 -24.33 13.63 -6.01
N GLU A 83 -23.23 13.02 -5.58
CA GLU A 83 -21.92 13.20 -6.22
C GLU A 83 -21.85 12.55 -7.61
N VAL A 84 -22.37 11.32 -7.76
CA VAL A 84 -22.31 10.61 -9.05
C VAL A 84 -23.16 11.27 -10.15
N LYS A 85 -24.21 12.02 -9.78
CA LYS A 85 -25.00 12.83 -10.72
C LYS A 85 -24.16 13.89 -11.46
N LYS A 86 -23.01 14.29 -10.88
CA LYS A 86 -22.09 15.27 -11.48
C LYS A 86 -21.14 14.64 -12.51
N ILE A 87 -21.13 13.31 -12.61
CA ILE A 87 -20.25 12.58 -13.54
C ILE A 87 -20.96 12.44 -14.88
N THR A 88 -20.37 13.03 -15.93
CA THR A 88 -20.89 12.94 -17.29
C THR A 88 -21.07 11.48 -17.71
N ASN A 89 -22.26 11.13 -18.23
CA ASN A 89 -22.63 9.79 -18.70
C ASN A 89 -22.66 8.69 -17.62
N HIS A 90 -22.66 9.03 -16.33
CA HIS A 90 -22.95 8.04 -15.29
C HIS A 90 -24.47 7.78 -15.22
N PRO A 91 -24.93 6.52 -15.20
CA PRO A 91 -26.35 6.23 -15.01
C PRO A 91 -26.90 6.81 -13.71
N SER A 92 -28.17 7.21 -13.71
CA SER A 92 -28.80 7.65 -12.46
C SER A 92 -28.92 6.46 -11.50
N VAL A 93 -28.67 6.72 -10.23
CA VAL A 93 -28.86 5.77 -9.13
C VAL A 93 -29.94 6.29 -8.18
N PRO A 94 -30.60 5.43 -7.39
CA PRO A 94 -31.51 5.86 -6.34
C PRO A 94 -30.87 6.87 -5.38
N GLU A 95 -31.67 7.74 -4.78
CA GLU A 95 -31.14 8.77 -3.87
C GLU A 95 -30.54 8.19 -2.58
N ASP A 96 -31.07 7.05 -2.15
CA ASP A 96 -30.64 6.26 -1.00
C ASP A 96 -29.66 5.14 -1.38
N ALA A 97 -29.11 5.19 -2.60
CA ALA A 97 -28.15 4.20 -3.08
C ALA A 97 -26.98 4.04 -2.09
N THR A 98 -26.73 2.79 -1.75
CA THR A 98 -25.64 2.35 -0.89
C THR A 98 -24.41 2.02 -1.73
N VAL A 99 -23.27 1.81 -1.06
CA VAL A 99 -22.04 1.39 -1.74
C VAL A 99 -22.22 0.03 -2.43
N LYS A 100 -23.09 -0.84 -1.91
CA LYS A 100 -23.41 -2.13 -2.54
C LYS A 100 -24.07 -1.93 -3.91
N ASP A 101 -24.95 -0.93 -4.05
CA ASP A 101 -25.58 -0.60 -5.32
C ASP A 101 -24.56 -0.11 -6.34
N CYS A 102 -23.56 0.66 -5.91
CA CYS A 102 -22.45 1.06 -6.77
C CYS A 102 -21.63 -0.15 -7.27
N ILE A 103 -21.35 -1.12 -6.39
CA ILE A 103 -20.59 -2.33 -6.72
C ILE A 103 -21.33 -3.24 -7.70
N SER A 104 -22.67 -3.18 -7.75
CA SER A 104 -23.45 -3.99 -8.70
C SER A 104 -23.04 -3.75 -10.17
N CYS A 105 -22.70 -2.51 -10.53
CA CYS A 105 -22.16 -2.16 -11.84
C CYS A 105 -20.63 -2.10 -11.85
N HIS A 106 -20.04 -1.64 -10.75
CA HIS A 106 -18.58 -1.48 -10.59
C HIS A 106 -17.92 -2.69 -9.92
N GLY A 107 -18.38 -3.91 -10.22
CA GLY A 107 -17.83 -5.14 -9.67
C GLY A 107 -16.37 -5.39 -10.09
N ASP A 108 -15.74 -6.41 -9.53
CA ASP A 108 -14.32 -6.70 -9.75
C ASP A 108 -13.96 -6.95 -11.23
N GLN A 109 -14.88 -7.52 -11.99
CA GLN A 109 -14.71 -7.83 -13.42
C GLN A 109 -15.20 -6.70 -14.34
N SER A 110 -15.74 -5.61 -13.79
CA SER A 110 -16.18 -4.48 -14.61
C SER A 110 -14.98 -3.76 -15.25
N ALA A 111 -15.22 -3.04 -16.35
CA ALA A 111 -14.20 -2.19 -16.97
C ALA A 111 -13.65 -1.11 -16.01
N ARG A 112 -14.43 -0.74 -14.98
CA ARG A 112 -14.07 0.25 -13.96
C ARG A 112 -14.40 -0.29 -12.57
N PRO A 113 -13.58 -1.20 -12.00
CA PRO A 113 -13.86 -1.78 -10.68
C PRO A 113 -13.91 -0.72 -9.59
N PHE A 114 -14.86 -0.85 -8.67
CA PHE A 114 -15.16 0.15 -7.64
C PHE A 114 -13.93 0.50 -6.82
N LYS A 115 -13.13 -0.50 -6.41
CA LYS A 115 -11.86 -0.29 -5.69
C LYS A 115 -10.87 0.60 -6.43
N LYS A 116 -10.80 0.52 -7.76
CA LYS A 116 -9.89 1.35 -8.55
C LYS A 116 -10.42 2.78 -8.68
N VAL A 117 -11.73 2.92 -8.89
CA VAL A 117 -12.38 4.24 -8.96
C VAL A 117 -12.27 4.96 -7.62
N LEU A 118 -12.67 4.30 -6.53
CA LEU A 118 -12.68 4.86 -5.17
C LEU A 118 -11.31 5.36 -4.74
N HIS A 119 -10.27 4.53 -4.89
CA HIS A 119 -8.92 4.94 -4.51
C HIS A 119 -8.40 6.08 -5.39
N ARG A 120 -8.71 6.10 -6.69
CA ARG A 120 -8.28 7.19 -7.57
C ARG A 120 -8.89 8.53 -7.14
N VAL A 121 -10.21 8.58 -6.95
CA VAL A 121 -10.89 9.84 -6.65
C VAL A 121 -10.54 10.40 -5.26
N HIS A 122 -10.10 9.56 -4.32
CA HIS A 122 -9.70 10.01 -2.97
C HIS A 122 -8.19 10.16 -2.81
N LEU A 123 -7.39 9.19 -3.26
CA LEU A 123 -5.94 9.17 -3.02
C LEU A 123 -5.14 9.96 -4.05
N VAL A 124 -5.68 10.15 -5.26
CA VAL A 124 -4.97 10.78 -6.37
C VAL A 124 -5.58 12.13 -6.72
N GLU A 125 -6.90 12.19 -6.87
CA GLU A 125 -7.60 13.40 -7.33
C GLU A 125 -8.21 14.21 -6.17
N GLY A 126 -8.42 13.57 -5.02
CA GLY A 126 -9.20 14.11 -3.91
C GLY A 126 -8.38 14.88 -2.88
N GLN A 127 -8.07 16.14 -3.17
CA GLN A 127 -7.30 17.01 -2.26
C GLN A 127 -7.86 17.06 -0.83
N ASN A 128 -9.19 17.02 -0.68
CA ASN A 128 -9.80 16.99 0.65
C ASN A 128 -9.36 15.77 1.46
N TYR A 129 -9.32 14.58 0.85
CA TYR A 129 -8.88 13.36 1.52
C TYR A 129 -7.38 13.40 1.83
N THR A 130 -6.58 13.87 0.88
CA THR A 130 -5.13 13.93 1.04
C THR A 130 -4.67 14.93 2.10
N ASP A 131 -5.35 16.08 2.18
CA ASP A 131 -4.87 17.21 2.97
C ASP A 131 -5.51 17.26 4.36
N ARG A 132 -6.75 16.75 4.50
CA ARG A 132 -7.49 16.81 5.77
C ARG A 132 -7.56 15.48 6.51
N TYR A 133 -7.40 14.37 5.80
CA TYR A 133 -7.59 13.02 6.35
C TYR A 133 -6.33 12.15 6.26
N ASP A 134 -5.18 12.79 6.04
CA ASP A 134 -3.83 12.23 6.09
C ASP A 134 -3.62 10.96 5.25
N LYS A 135 -4.40 10.82 4.18
CA LYS A 135 -4.38 9.64 3.29
C LYS A 135 -4.55 8.31 4.03
N ASN A 136 -5.18 8.33 5.20
CA ASN A 136 -5.13 7.20 6.10
C ASN A 136 -6.14 6.10 5.71
N CYS A 137 -5.60 4.93 5.35
CA CYS A 137 -6.37 3.74 4.95
C CYS A 137 -7.43 3.35 5.97
N ILE A 138 -7.19 3.54 7.28
CA ILE A 138 -8.13 3.13 8.31
C ILE A 138 -9.40 3.98 8.33
N ASN A 139 -9.45 5.13 7.66
CA ASN A 139 -10.70 5.90 7.51
C ASN A 139 -11.76 5.10 6.71
N CYS A 140 -11.32 4.22 5.80
CA CYS A 140 -12.22 3.37 5.00
C CYS A 140 -12.17 1.90 5.43
N HIS A 141 -11.03 1.44 5.94
CA HIS A 141 -10.80 0.04 6.26
C HIS A 141 -10.78 -0.24 7.76
N ARG A 142 -11.19 -1.46 8.13
CA ARG A 142 -10.92 -2.05 9.44
C ARG A 142 -9.91 -3.17 9.27
N VAL A 143 -8.98 -3.27 10.22
CA VAL A 143 -8.05 -4.39 10.31
C VAL A 143 -8.48 -5.23 11.50
N GLY A 144 -8.84 -6.49 11.26
CA GLY A 144 -9.15 -7.46 12.31
C GLY A 144 -7.89 -7.89 13.07
N ASN A 145 -8.08 -8.49 14.24
CA ASN A 145 -6.96 -9.03 15.05
C ASN A 145 -6.20 -10.15 14.33
N ASP A 146 -6.85 -10.81 13.37
CA ASP A 146 -6.30 -11.83 12.47
C ASP A 146 -5.55 -11.23 11.27
N GLY A 147 -5.47 -9.91 11.17
CA GLY A 147 -4.89 -9.19 10.04
C GLY A 147 -5.84 -9.04 8.84
N THR A 148 -7.09 -9.51 8.93
CA THR A 148 -8.05 -9.38 7.84
C THR A 148 -8.43 -7.91 7.63
N VAL A 149 -8.24 -7.42 6.42
CA VAL A 149 -8.63 -6.04 6.04
C VAL A 149 -10.01 -6.06 5.40
N THR A 150 -10.94 -5.30 5.95
CA THR A 150 -12.30 -5.20 5.44
C THR A 150 -12.71 -3.75 5.22
N VAL A 151 -13.71 -3.50 4.37
CA VAL A 151 -14.22 -2.14 4.14
C VAL A 151 -15.37 -1.85 5.08
N LYS A 152 -15.31 -0.70 5.77
CA LYS A 152 -16.37 -0.24 6.67
C LYS A 152 -17.68 -0.05 5.90
N GLY A 153 -18.77 -0.57 6.46
CA GLY A 153 -20.11 -0.41 5.88
C GLY A 153 -20.38 -1.24 4.62
N LEU A 154 -19.46 -2.12 4.21
CA LEU A 154 -19.60 -2.94 3.01
C LEU A 154 -19.66 -4.45 3.28
N ASN A 155 -19.28 -4.92 4.47
CA ASN A 155 -19.45 -6.33 4.81
C ASN A 155 -20.80 -6.53 5.48
N THR A 156 -21.67 -7.26 4.80
CA THR A 156 -22.63 -8.13 5.48
C THR A 156 -21.85 -9.33 6.01
N GLN A 157 -21.35 -9.26 7.24
CA GLN A 157 -21.24 -10.47 8.06
C GLN A 157 -22.49 -10.38 8.96
N GLY A 158 -23.58 -11.08 8.68
CA GLY A 158 -23.57 -12.52 8.50
C GLY A 158 -23.24 -13.19 9.83
N THR A 159 -24.01 -12.87 10.88
CA THR A 159 -24.26 -13.75 12.03
C THR A 159 -25.76 -13.77 12.25
#